data_AF-A0A1M3TR61-F1
#
_entry.id   AF-A0A1M3TR61-F1
#
_cell.length_a   1.000
_cell.length_b   1.000
_cell.length_c   1.000
_cell.angle_alpha   90.00
_cell.angle_beta   90.00
_cell.angle_gamma   90.00
#
_symmetry.space_group_name_H-M   'P 1'
#
loop_
_entity.id
_entity.type
_entity.pdbx_description
1 polymer ?
#
loop_
_entity_poly.entity_id
_entity_poly.type
_entity_poly.pdbx_seq_one_letter_code
_entity_poly.pdbx_strand_id
1 'polypeptide(L)'
;SPKSTDSKRLNRDDRIRVLTLRDAGFTYQQIVNQLQISYRQVQYTCQNQQATPRKAKGNTSKLSDEEVDRIIQWISSSKRTRQLPYYRVIKELDLPVGVTALTRSLKKRGYTRSK
;
A
#
# COMPACT_ATOMS: atom_id res chain seq x y z
N SER A 1 -13.10 -32.07 3.31
CA SER A 1 -13.19 -30.66 3.72
C SER A 1 -13.61 -29.81 2.52
N PRO A 2 -14.61 -28.93 2.62
CA PRO A 2 -15.00 -28.11 1.48
C PRO A 2 -13.88 -27.12 1.16
N LYS A 3 -13.63 -26.96 -0.14
CA LYS A 3 -12.49 -26.24 -0.73
C LYS A 3 -12.52 -24.77 -0.31
N SER A 4 -11.38 -24.23 0.11
CA SER A 4 -11.19 -22.81 0.37
C SER A 4 -11.50 -22.04 -0.91
N THR A 5 -12.71 -21.47 -0.99
CA THR A 5 -13.06 -20.53 -2.05
C THR A 5 -12.17 -19.32 -1.87
N ASP A 6 -11.48 -18.94 -2.95
CA ASP A 6 -10.69 -17.73 -3.03
C ASP A 6 -11.60 -16.54 -2.65
N SER A 7 -11.51 -16.07 -1.40
CA SER A 7 -12.53 -15.16 -0.86
C SER A 7 -12.26 -13.76 -1.40
N LYS A 8 -12.90 -13.43 -2.51
CA LYS A 8 -12.89 -12.08 -3.08
C LYS A 8 -13.23 -11.07 -1.97
N ARG A 9 -12.39 -10.04 -1.82
CA ARG A 9 -12.66 -8.94 -0.88
C ARG A 9 -14.00 -8.29 -1.24
N LEU A 10 -14.85 -8.06 -0.24
CA LEU A 10 -16.09 -7.32 -0.42
C LEU A 10 -15.77 -5.91 -0.91
N ASN A 11 -16.48 -5.48 -1.95
CA ASN A 11 -16.42 -4.10 -2.41
C ASN A 11 -17.31 -3.21 -1.53
N ARG A 12 -17.40 -1.92 -1.87
CA ARG A 12 -18.22 -0.95 -1.10
C ARG A 12 -19.69 -1.35 -1.08
N ASP A 13 -20.25 -1.72 -2.22
CA ASP A 13 -21.69 -2.00 -2.37
C ASP A 13 -22.10 -3.26 -1.63
N ASP A 14 -21.25 -4.30 -1.66
CA ASP A 14 -21.44 -5.51 -0.88
C ASP A 14 -21.53 -5.19 0.62
N ARG A 15 -20.64 -4.31 1.12
CA ARG A 15 -20.63 -3.91 2.53
C ARG A 15 -21.83 -3.04 2.88
N ILE A 16 -22.28 -2.17 1.97
CA ILE A 16 -23.54 -1.42 2.16
C ILE A 16 -24.70 -2.40 2.30
N ARG A 17 -24.84 -3.38 1.40
CA ARG A 17 -25.92 -4.38 1.47
C ARG A 17 -25.91 -5.15 2.78
N VAL A 18 -24.73 -5.57 3.26
CA VAL A 18 -24.58 -6.22 4.57
C VAL A 18 -25.08 -5.33 5.71
N LEU A 19 -24.64 -4.07 5.75
CA LEU A 19 -25.01 -3.13 6.80
C LEU A 19 -26.51 -2.82 6.76
N THR A 20 -27.07 -2.57 5.58
CA THR A 20 -28.50 -2.32 5.41
C THR A 20 -29.35 -3.50 5.88
N LEU A 21 -28.98 -4.74 5.52
CA LEU A 21 -29.70 -5.93 6.00
C LEU A 21 -29.56 -6.09 7.52
N ARG A 22 -28.39 -5.76 8.06
CA ARG A 22 -28.17 -5.80 9.51
C ARG A 22 -29.03 -4.77 10.25
N ASP A 23 -29.14 -3.56 9.72
CA ASP A 23 -29.98 -2.48 10.25
C ASP A 23 -31.47 -2.84 10.16
N ALA A 24 -31.86 -3.58 9.12
CA ALA A 24 -33.20 -4.15 8.96
C ALA A 24 -33.47 -5.36 9.90
N GLY A 25 -32.54 -5.71 10.79
CA GLY A 25 -32.72 -6.75 11.81
C GLY A 25 -32.33 -8.17 11.38
N PHE A 26 -31.73 -8.35 10.20
CA PHE A 26 -31.34 -9.69 9.73
C PHE A 26 -30.19 -10.25 10.58
N THR A 27 -30.24 -11.56 10.84
CA THR A 27 -29.15 -12.33 11.45
C THR A 27 -28.01 -12.53 10.47
N TYR A 28 -26.81 -12.82 10.97
CA TYR A 28 -25.65 -13.05 10.09
C TYR A 28 -25.87 -14.25 9.15
N GLN A 29 -26.54 -15.31 9.60
CA GLN A 29 -26.86 -16.47 8.75
C GLN A 29 -27.83 -16.10 7.62
N GLN A 30 -28.86 -15.29 7.90
CA GLN A 30 -29.77 -14.82 6.86
C GLN A 30 -29.04 -13.96 5.82
N ILE A 31 -28.13 -13.08 6.26
CA ILE A 31 -27.32 -12.25 5.35
C ILE A 31 -26.39 -13.10 4.49
N VAL A 32 -25.74 -14.12 5.08
CA VAL A 32 -24.91 -15.11 4.35
C VAL A 32 -25.72 -15.78 3.24
N ASN A 33 -26.92 -16.27 3.57
CA ASN A 33 -27.78 -16.95 2.61
C ASN A 33 -28.30 -15.99 1.53
N GLN A 34 -28.61 -14.74 1.88
CA GLN A 34 -29.12 -13.75 0.93
C GLN A 34 -28.04 -13.27 -0.04
N LEU A 35 -26.83 -13.02 0.45
CA LEU A 35 -25.74 -12.39 -0.33
C LEU A 35 -24.70 -13.38 -0.83
N GLN A 36 -24.78 -14.66 -0.44
CA GLN A 36 -23.85 -15.73 -0.83
C GLN A 36 -22.38 -15.40 -0.53
N ILE A 37 -22.14 -14.76 0.62
CA ILE A 37 -20.80 -14.40 1.13
C ILE A 37 -20.53 -15.13 2.44
N SER A 38 -19.27 -15.19 2.87
CA SER A 38 -18.93 -15.93 4.09
C SER A 38 -19.43 -15.24 5.37
N TYR A 39 -19.76 -16.06 6.38
CA TYR A 39 -20.14 -15.57 7.71
C TYR A 39 -19.09 -14.62 8.30
N ARG A 40 -17.79 -14.93 8.10
CA ARG A 40 -16.68 -14.09 8.56
C ARG A 40 -16.69 -12.70 7.89
N GLN A 41 -17.02 -12.61 6.61
CA GLN A 41 -17.13 -11.32 5.91
C GLN A 41 -18.31 -10.49 6.42
N VAL A 42 -19.45 -11.13 6.70
CA VAL A 42 -20.61 -10.48 7.34
C VAL A 42 -20.23 -9.96 8.72
N GLN A 43 -19.71 -10.83 9.59
CA GLN A 43 -19.27 -10.49 10.94
C GLN A 43 -18.27 -9.33 10.93
N TYR A 44 -17.22 -9.42 10.11
CA TYR A 44 -16.20 -8.37 10.01
C TYR A 44 -16.81 -7.04 9.55
N THR A 45 -17.73 -7.05 8.59
CA THR A 45 -18.37 -5.82 8.11
C THR A 45 -19.25 -5.18 9.17
N CYS A 46 -20.08 -5.98 9.86
CA CYS A 46 -20.94 -5.52 10.95
C CYS A 46 -20.13 -4.99 12.14
N GLN A 47 -19.01 -5.62 12.51
CA GLN A 47 -18.15 -5.18 13.62
C GLN A 47 -17.40 -3.88 13.29
N ASN A 48 -16.93 -3.71 12.06
CA ASN A 48 -16.21 -2.50 11.68
C ASN A 48 -17.15 -1.32 11.34
N GLN A 49 -18.45 -1.56 11.11
CA GLN A 49 -19.46 -0.56 10.73
C GLN A 49 -19.03 0.43 9.64
N GLN A 50 -18.20 -0.04 8.70
CA GLN A 50 -17.64 0.79 7.64
C GLN A 50 -17.94 0.18 6.28
N ALA A 51 -18.72 0.89 5.47
CA ALA A 51 -19.00 0.52 4.10
C ALA A 51 -17.74 0.60 3.21
N THR A 52 -16.88 1.59 3.45
CA THR A 52 -15.66 1.79 2.65
C THR A 52 -14.58 0.79 3.06
N PRO A 53 -14.09 -0.08 2.15
CA PRO A 53 -12.95 -0.94 2.44
C PRO A 53 -11.70 -0.13 2.77
N ARG A 54 -10.91 -0.59 3.74
CA ARG A 54 -9.62 0.02 4.06
C ARG A 54 -8.70 -0.08 2.83
N LYS A 55 -8.06 1.03 2.46
CA LYS A 55 -7.06 1.04 1.39
C LYS A 55 -5.96 0.03 1.70
N ALA A 56 -5.58 -0.77 0.71
CA ALA A 56 -4.47 -1.68 0.85
C ALA A 56 -3.21 -0.88 1.19
N LYS A 57 -2.41 -1.41 2.14
CA LYS A 57 -1.09 -0.85 2.40
C LYS A 57 -0.27 -1.04 1.12
N GLY A 58 0.28 0.06 0.60
CA GLY A 58 1.23 -0.02 -0.51
C GLY A 58 2.52 -0.70 -0.09
N ASN A 59 3.38 -1.01 -1.07
CA ASN A 59 4.70 -1.58 -0.79
C ASN A 59 5.55 -0.59 0.00
N THR A 60 6.28 -1.10 0.99
CA THR A 60 7.27 -0.32 1.74
C THR A 60 8.41 0.11 0.80
N SER A 61 8.93 1.32 1.00
CA SER A 61 10.14 1.77 0.31
C SER A 61 11.33 0.87 0.68
N LYS A 62 12.20 0.59 -0.30
CA LYS A 62 13.47 -0.12 -0.05
C LYS A 62 14.55 0.75 0.57
N LEU A 63 14.39 2.08 0.51
CA LEU A 63 15.26 3.06 1.16
C LEU A 63 14.47 3.74 2.27
N SER A 64 15.03 3.79 3.47
CA SER A 64 14.51 4.60 4.58
C SER A 64 14.72 6.09 4.31
N ASP A 65 14.01 6.95 5.02
CA ASP A 65 14.15 8.40 4.82
C ASP A 65 15.57 8.86 5.27
N GLU A 66 16.17 8.23 6.28
CA GLU A 66 17.54 8.49 6.73
C GLU A 66 18.59 8.04 5.72
N GLU A 67 18.37 6.90 5.05
CA GLU A 67 19.26 6.45 3.96
C GLU A 67 19.22 7.43 2.79
N VAL A 68 18.03 7.92 2.44
CA VAL A 68 17.87 8.95 1.39
C VAL A 68 18.61 10.23 1.77
N ASP A 69 18.57 10.64 3.04
CA ASP A 69 19.32 11.82 3.52
C ASP A 69 20.83 11.65 3.40
N ARG A 70 21.37 10.47 3.76
CA ARG A 70 22.80 10.17 3.56
C ARG A 70 23.18 10.19 2.09
N ILE A 71 22.31 9.65 1.22
CA ILE A 71 22.54 9.68 -0.23
C ILE A 71 22.54 11.14 -0.73
N ILE A 72 21.60 11.98 -0.28
CA ILE A 72 21.56 13.40 -0.66
C ILE A 72 22.82 14.13 -0.20
N GLN A 73 23.26 13.89 1.04
CA GLN A 73 24.49 14.46 1.58
C GLN A 73 25.71 14.05 0.74
N TRP A 74 25.83 12.76 0.40
CA TRP A 74 26.92 12.26 -0.43
C TRP A 74 26.90 12.82 -1.84
N ILE A 75 25.75 12.80 -2.52
CA ILE A 75 25.61 13.35 -3.88
C ILE A 75 25.97 14.85 -3.87
N SER A 76 25.57 15.59 -2.84
CA SER A 76 25.78 17.03 -2.73
C SER A 76 27.16 17.44 -2.20
N SER A 77 27.97 16.48 -1.75
CA SER A 77 29.29 16.73 -1.16
C SER A 77 30.31 17.36 -2.10
N SER A 78 30.16 17.14 -3.42
CA SER A 78 31.08 17.69 -4.43
C SER A 78 30.38 17.92 -5.77
N LYS A 79 30.97 18.78 -6.62
CA LYS A 79 30.50 18.98 -8.00
C LYS A 79 30.52 17.67 -8.79
N ARG A 80 31.55 16.83 -8.59
CA ARG A 80 31.71 15.53 -9.25
C ARG A 80 30.55 14.59 -8.90
N THR A 81 30.32 14.35 -7.61
CA THR A 81 29.26 13.44 -7.13
C THR A 81 27.88 13.94 -7.51
N ARG A 82 27.66 15.26 -7.53
CA ARG A 82 26.39 15.88 -7.94
C ARG A 82 26.03 15.59 -9.40
N GLN A 83 27.05 15.55 -10.26
CA GLN A 83 26.88 15.31 -11.70
C GLN A 83 26.83 13.82 -12.07
N LEU A 84 27.21 12.90 -11.16
CA LEU A 84 27.19 11.46 -11.44
C LEU A 84 25.78 10.99 -11.84
N PRO A 85 25.60 10.23 -12.92
CA PRO A 85 24.29 9.67 -13.24
C PRO A 85 23.84 8.68 -12.16
N TYR A 86 22.54 8.56 -11.90
CA TYR A 86 22.02 7.78 -10.77
C TYR A 86 22.42 6.30 -10.78
N TYR A 87 22.64 5.69 -11.95
CA TYR A 87 23.15 4.31 -12.02
C TYR A 87 24.57 4.18 -11.45
N ARG A 88 25.41 5.23 -11.57
CA ARG A 88 26.74 5.28 -10.95
C ARG A 88 26.62 5.51 -9.45
N VAL A 89 25.71 6.38 -9.01
CA VAL A 89 25.44 6.58 -7.58
C VAL A 89 25.04 5.27 -6.90
N ILE A 90 24.14 4.50 -7.52
CA ILE A 90 23.72 3.18 -7.03
C ILE A 90 24.91 2.23 -6.90
N LYS A 91 25.78 2.19 -7.92
CA LYS A 91 26.97 1.33 -7.91
C LYS A 91 28.00 1.76 -6.86
N GLU A 92 28.23 3.07 -6.71
CA GLU A 92 29.24 3.60 -5.79
C GLU A 92 28.83 3.47 -4.32
N LEU A 93 27.52 3.54 -4.04
CA LEU A 93 26.94 3.41 -2.70
C LEU A 93 26.37 2.01 -2.42
N ASP A 94 26.56 1.06 -3.34
CA ASP A 94 26.05 -0.31 -3.28
C ASP A 94 24.55 -0.40 -2.88
N LEU A 95 23.72 0.42 -3.51
CA LEU A 95 22.32 0.55 -3.09
C LEU A 95 21.46 -0.62 -3.59
N PRO A 96 20.53 -1.16 -2.77
CA PRO A 96 19.67 -2.30 -3.14
C PRO A 96 18.47 -1.90 -4.01
N VAL A 97 18.63 -0.88 -4.87
CA VAL A 97 17.56 -0.27 -5.65
C VAL A 97 17.97 0.06 -7.09
N GLY A 98 16.98 0.06 -7.98
CA GLY A 98 17.16 0.56 -9.36
C GLY A 98 17.05 2.09 -9.45
N VAL A 99 17.45 2.62 -10.61
CA VAL A 99 17.46 4.07 -10.91
C VAL A 99 16.11 4.74 -10.65
N THR A 100 15.00 4.11 -11.06
CA THR A 100 13.65 4.65 -10.88
C THR A 100 13.28 4.78 -9.41
N ALA A 101 13.66 3.80 -8.58
CA ALA A 101 13.38 3.82 -7.15
C ALA A 101 14.20 4.93 -6.46
N LEU A 102 15.50 5.04 -6.76
CA LEU A 102 16.34 6.12 -6.24
C LEU A 102 15.79 7.50 -6.64
N THR A 103 15.44 7.69 -7.91
CA THR A 103 14.89 8.97 -8.41
C THR A 103 13.60 9.36 -7.70
N ARG A 104 12.69 8.40 -7.50
CA ARG A 104 11.43 8.61 -6.78
C ARG A 104 11.67 8.95 -5.32
N SER A 105 12.58 8.26 -4.65
CA SER A 105 12.93 8.52 -3.25
C SER A 105 13.53 9.93 -3.08
N LEU A 106 14.47 10.32 -3.95
CA LEU A 106 15.05 11.67 -3.95
C LEU A 106 13.98 12.74 -4.18
N LYS A 107 13.11 12.57 -5.18
CA LYS A 107 12.02 13.51 -5.46
C LYS A 107 11.03 13.60 -4.30
N LYS A 108 10.65 12.48 -3.70
CA LYS A 108 9.77 12.42 -2.53
C LYS A 108 10.39 13.19 -1.34
N ARG A 109 11.72 13.12 -1.19
CA ARG A 109 12.48 13.84 -0.16
C ARG A 109 12.70 15.32 -0.48
N GLY A 110 12.29 15.78 -1.66
CA GLY A 110 12.42 17.17 -2.11
C GLY A 110 13.73 17.48 -2.84
N TYR A 111 14.58 16.49 -3.10
CA TYR A 111 15.83 16.68 -3.83
C TYR A 111 15.58 16.76 -5.34
N THR A 112 15.99 17.88 -5.94
CA THR A 112 16.06 18.06 -7.39
C THR A 112 17.50 18.41 -7.76
N ARG A 113 17.99 17.85 -8.87
CA ARG A 113 19.29 18.27 -9.40
C ARG A 113 19.11 19.64 -10.04
N SER A 114 19.94 20.60 -9.64
CA SER A 114 20.10 21.86 -10.37
C SER A 114 20.52 21.54 -11.81
N LYS A 115 19.94 22.26 -12.77
CA LYS A 115 20.32 22.19 -14.18
C LYS A 115 21.77 22.61 -14.38
#